data_AF-A0AAE7NII9-F1
#
_entry.id   AF-A0AAE7NII9-F1
#
_cell.length_a   1.000
_cell.length_b   1.000
_cell.length_c   1.000
_cell.angle_alpha   90.00
_cell.angle_beta   90.00
_cell.angle_gamma   90.00
#
_symmetry.space_group_name_H-M   'P 1'
#
loop_
_entity.id
_entity.type
_entity.pdbx_description
1 polymer ?
#
loop_
_entity_poly.entity_id
_entity_poly.type
_entity_poly.pdbx_seq_one_letter_code
_entity_poly.pdbx_strand_id
1 'polypeptide(L)'
;MRFMMLMIPLGYETAPPDVQLDPERVAAMMRYNEALKDAGVLITLDGLHPPSMGARVSFVTGEPVVTDGPFAEAKEVLGGYWMIEVASRAEAIAWAKKCPASANEIIEIRQVQEMSDFPPDVQAAAAGFDDLKK
;
A
#
# COMPACT_ATOMS: atom_id res chain seq x y z
N MET A 1 13.57 -1.69 -9.85
CA MET A 1 12.47 -2.64 -9.53
C MET A 1 11.48 -1.94 -8.62
N ARG A 2 10.18 -2.12 -8.87
CA ARG A 2 9.14 -1.43 -8.09
C ARG A 2 8.65 -2.29 -6.94
N PHE A 3 8.45 -1.68 -5.78
CA PHE A 3 7.94 -2.33 -4.58
C PHE A 3 6.79 -1.52 -3.99
N MET A 4 5.73 -2.21 -3.59
CA MET A 4 4.70 -1.70 -2.69
C MET A 4 5.15 -1.93 -1.25
N MET A 5 5.07 -0.88 -0.44
CA MET A 5 5.12 -0.94 1.01
C MET A 5 3.72 -0.63 1.55
N LEU A 6 3.11 -1.59 2.21
CA LEU A 6 1.72 -1.54 2.64
C LEU A 6 1.69 -1.36 4.16
N MET A 7 1.19 -0.21 4.63
CA MET A 7 1.09 0.10 6.06
C MET A 7 -0.15 -0.57 6.65
N ILE A 8 0.05 -1.39 7.68
CA ILE A 8 -0.97 -2.11 8.42
C ILE A 8 -0.87 -1.68 9.89
N PRO A 9 -1.64 -0.67 10.32
CA PRO A 9 -1.71 -0.27 11.72
C PRO A 9 -2.69 -1.18 12.46
N LEU A 10 -2.21 -1.97 13.42
CA LEU A 10 -3.12 -2.80 14.24
C LEU A 10 -4.06 -1.90 15.05
N GLY A 11 -5.37 -2.20 14.99
CA GLY A 11 -6.45 -1.40 15.57
C GLY A 11 -7.17 -0.50 14.57
N TYR A 12 -6.58 -0.27 13.39
CA TYR A 12 -7.16 0.61 12.36
C TYR A 12 -8.47 0.06 11.78
N GLU A 13 -8.73 -1.24 11.94
CA GLU A 13 -9.98 -1.90 11.57
C GLU A 13 -11.21 -1.37 12.34
N THR A 14 -10.98 -0.72 13.48
CA THR A 14 -12.02 -0.09 14.30
C THR A 14 -11.92 1.43 14.39
N ALA A 15 -11.00 2.05 13.62
CA ALA A 15 -10.81 3.50 13.66
C ALA A 15 -12.08 4.25 13.21
N PRO A 16 -12.44 5.36 13.88
CA PRO A 16 -13.60 6.14 13.50
C PRO A 16 -13.31 6.95 12.22
N PRO A 17 -14.34 7.32 11.41
CA PRO A 17 -14.17 8.08 10.18
C PRO A 17 -13.41 9.41 10.34
N ASP A 18 -13.53 10.04 11.50
CA ASP A 18 -12.91 11.30 11.89
C ASP A 18 -11.62 11.11 12.70
N VAL A 19 -10.91 9.99 12.47
CA VAL A 19 -9.65 9.67 13.16
C VAL A 19 -8.71 10.88 13.20
N GLN A 20 -8.38 11.32 14.40
CA GLN A 20 -7.43 12.41 14.60
C GLN A 20 -6.03 11.85 14.63
N LEU A 21 -5.18 12.39 13.74
CA LEU A 21 -3.77 12.06 13.71
C LEU A 21 -3.00 12.96 14.66
N ASP A 22 -2.09 12.37 15.42
CA ASP A 22 -1.16 13.10 16.26
C ASP A 22 -0.20 13.94 15.37
N PRO A 23 -0.17 15.28 15.52
CA PRO A 23 0.68 16.15 14.71
C PRO A 23 2.17 15.80 14.75
N GLU A 24 2.70 15.33 15.89
CA GLU A 24 4.11 14.97 16.00
C GLU A 24 4.42 13.72 15.16
N ARG A 25 3.53 12.73 15.19
CA ARG A 25 3.63 11.53 14.35
C ARG A 25 3.52 11.86 12.87
N VAL A 26 2.58 12.75 12.51
CA VAL A 26 2.43 13.23 11.13
C VAL A 26 3.72 13.92 10.66
N ALA A 27 4.30 14.81 11.48
CA ALA A 27 5.54 15.49 11.14
C ALA A 27 6.72 14.52 10.98
N ALA A 28 6.81 13.49 11.82
CA ALA A 28 7.82 12.44 11.68
C ALA A 28 7.65 11.65 10.37
N MET A 29 6.42 11.27 10.04
CA MET A 29 6.12 10.57 8.80
C MET A 29 6.40 11.44 7.57
N MET A 30 6.10 12.74 7.64
CA MET A 30 6.42 13.68 6.56
C MET A 30 7.92 13.78 6.28
N ARG A 31 8.76 13.87 7.32
CA ARG A 31 10.23 13.84 7.15
C ARG A 31 10.72 12.54 6.48
N TYR A 32 10.09 11.42 6.82
CA TYR A 32 10.39 10.14 6.18
C TYR A 32 9.98 10.13 4.69
N ASN A 33 8.80 10.66 4.37
CA ASN A 33 8.32 10.81 2.98
C ASN A 33 9.24 11.73 2.16
N GLU A 34 9.66 12.85 2.75
CA GLU A 34 10.63 13.76 2.13
C GLU A 34 11.96 13.05 1.85
N ALA A 35 12.46 12.24 2.79
CA ALA A 35 13.68 11.47 2.57
C ALA A 35 13.57 10.45 1.42
N LEU A 36 12.42 9.78 1.25
CA LEU A 36 12.16 8.90 0.10
C LEU A 36 12.15 9.69 -1.22
N LYS A 37 11.48 10.84 -1.22
CA LYS A 37 11.39 11.73 -2.39
C LYS A 37 12.76 12.28 -2.77
N ASP A 38 13.51 12.81 -1.82
CA ASP A 38 14.82 13.44 -2.07
C ASP A 38 15.88 12.41 -2.48
N ALA A 39 15.74 11.16 -2.05
CA ALA A 39 16.53 10.05 -2.56
C ALA A 39 16.13 9.58 -3.97
N GLY A 40 15.05 10.12 -4.54
CA GLY A 40 14.54 9.76 -5.87
C GLY A 40 13.94 8.36 -5.96
N VAL A 41 13.65 7.71 -4.82
CA VAL A 41 13.10 6.35 -4.79
C VAL A 41 11.58 6.32 -4.72
N LEU A 42 10.93 7.44 -4.38
CA LEU A 42 9.48 7.50 -4.25
C LEU A 42 8.79 7.63 -5.63
N ILE A 43 7.87 6.71 -5.93
CA ILE A 43 6.95 6.82 -7.08
C ILE A 43 5.66 7.54 -6.66
N THR A 44 4.97 7.03 -5.64
CA THR A 44 3.74 7.60 -5.09
C THR A 44 3.49 7.10 -3.67
N LEU A 45 2.68 7.80 -2.88
CA LEU A 45 2.23 7.39 -1.55
C LEU A 45 0.90 8.05 -1.20
N ASP A 46 0.05 7.36 -0.44
CA ASP A 46 -1.17 7.93 0.12
C ASP A 46 -1.59 7.22 1.40
N GLY A 47 -2.31 7.95 2.26
CA GLY A 47 -3.09 7.37 3.36
C GLY A 47 -4.46 6.91 2.86
N LEU A 48 -5.02 5.88 3.49
CA LEU A 48 -6.37 5.38 3.22
C LEU A 48 -7.30 5.75 4.36
N HIS A 49 -8.59 5.94 4.05
CA HIS A 49 -9.62 6.07 5.07
C HIS A 49 -9.84 4.72 5.80
N PRO A 50 -10.38 4.76 7.04
CA PRO A 50 -10.72 3.55 7.77
C PRO A 50 -11.68 2.63 7.00
N PRO A 51 -11.69 1.32 7.26
CA PRO A 51 -12.56 0.37 6.57
C PRO A 51 -14.05 0.69 6.64
N SER A 52 -14.51 1.37 7.70
CA SER A 52 -15.90 1.83 7.85
C SER A 52 -16.38 2.80 6.78
N MET A 53 -15.45 3.41 6.02
CA MET A 53 -15.74 4.29 4.88
C MET A 53 -15.54 3.61 3.52
N GLY A 54 -15.22 2.31 3.52
CA GLY A 54 -14.96 1.52 2.33
C GLY A 54 -16.05 0.50 2.04
N ALA A 55 -15.91 -0.17 0.90
CA ALA A 55 -16.69 -1.33 0.52
C ALA A 55 -15.76 -2.41 -0.04
N ARG A 56 -16.14 -3.67 0.12
CA ARG A 56 -15.54 -4.83 -0.56
C ARG A 56 -16.49 -5.32 -1.63
N VAL A 57 -15.95 -5.67 -2.79
CA VAL A 57 -16.68 -6.38 -3.84
C VAL A 57 -16.08 -7.78 -3.94
N SER A 58 -16.89 -8.81 -3.67
CA SER A 58 -16.49 -10.20 -3.76
C SER A 58 -17.13 -10.86 -4.98
N PHE A 59 -16.43 -11.85 -5.56
CA PHE A 59 -16.89 -12.58 -6.76
C PHE A 59 -17.01 -14.09 -6.50
N VAL A 60 -17.07 -14.50 -5.22
CA VAL A 60 -17.02 -15.92 -4.80
C VAL A 60 -18.18 -16.73 -5.39
N THR A 61 -19.33 -16.10 -5.62
CA THR A 61 -20.53 -16.72 -6.19
C THR A 61 -20.59 -16.65 -7.72
N GLY A 62 -19.57 -16.08 -8.38
CA GLY A 62 -19.57 -15.79 -9.82
C GLY A 62 -20.22 -14.45 -10.19
N GLU A 63 -21.01 -13.86 -9.28
CA GLU A 63 -21.60 -12.53 -9.43
C GLU A 63 -20.98 -11.55 -8.42
N PRO A 64 -20.84 -10.25 -8.77
CA PRO A 64 -20.30 -9.26 -7.86
C PRO A 64 -21.25 -8.98 -6.69
N VAL A 65 -20.76 -9.20 -5.46
CA VAL A 65 -21.48 -8.89 -4.22
C VAL A 65 -20.73 -7.80 -3.46
N VAL A 66 -21.44 -6.71 -3.15
CA VAL A 66 -20.91 -5.58 -2.39
C VAL A 66 -21.17 -5.78 -0.90
N THR A 67 -20.17 -5.49 -0.07
CA THR A 67 -20.26 -5.45 1.38
C THR A 67 -19.65 -4.14 1.88
N ASP A 68 -20.47 -3.28 2.47
CA ASP A 68 -20.01 -2.07 3.11
C ASP A 68 -19.23 -2.40 4.39
N GLY A 69 -18.23 -1.59 4.71
CA GLY A 69 -17.46 -1.74 5.93
C GLY A 69 -18.19 -1.27 7.19
N PRO A 70 -17.62 -1.52 8.39
CA PRO A 70 -16.34 -2.19 8.62
C PRO A 70 -16.41 -3.71 8.40
N PHE A 71 -15.28 -4.32 8.08
CA PHE A 71 -15.21 -5.75 7.78
C PHE A 71 -14.91 -6.54 9.06
N ALA A 72 -15.95 -7.11 9.68
CA ALA A 72 -15.87 -7.76 11.00
C ALA A 72 -14.79 -8.85 11.15
N GLU A 73 -14.38 -9.49 10.06
CA GLU A 73 -13.38 -10.56 10.07
C GLU A 73 -11.94 -10.06 9.85
N ALA A 74 -11.73 -8.80 9.47
CA ALA A 74 -10.42 -8.27 9.12
C ALA A 74 -9.67 -7.76 10.36
N LYS A 75 -8.68 -8.54 10.82
CA LYS A 75 -7.80 -8.16 11.94
C LYS A 75 -6.65 -7.24 11.52
N GLU A 76 -6.33 -7.22 10.24
CA GLU A 76 -5.25 -6.45 9.64
C GLU A 76 -5.84 -5.72 8.43
N VAL A 77 -5.73 -4.40 8.43
CA VAL A 77 -6.27 -3.55 7.37
C VAL A 77 -5.23 -2.52 6.94
N LEU A 78 -5.30 -2.11 5.67
CA LEU A 78 -4.39 -1.11 5.13
C LEU A 78 -4.77 0.29 5.61
N GLY A 79 -3.82 0.99 6.20
CA GLY A 79 -3.94 2.42 6.54
C GLY A 79 -3.31 3.35 5.50
N GLY A 80 -2.53 2.80 4.57
CA GLY A 80 -1.81 3.57 3.57
C GLY A 80 -0.80 2.74 2.81
N TYR A 81 -0.12 3.35 1.84
CA TYR A 81 0.91 2.70 1.07
C TYR A 81 1.98 3.67 0.57
N TRP A 82 3.14 3.12 0.24
CA TRP A 82 4.13 3.74 -0.64
C TRP A 82 4.38 2.80 -1.82
N MET A 83 4.61 3.36 -2.99
CA MET A 83 5.26 2.69 -4.10
C MET A 83 6.65 3.31 -4.28
N ILE A 84 7.68 2.47 -4.24
CA ILE A 84 9.08 2.89 -4.38
C ILE A 84 9.78 2.13 -5.50
N GLU A 85 10.78 2.75 -6.10
CA GLU A 85 11.69 2.11 -7.05
C GLU A 85 13.10 2.02 -6.47
N VAL A 86 13.60 0.79 -6.36
CA VAL A 86 14.91 0.46 -5.79
C VAL A 86 15.56 -0.70 -6.54
N ALA A 87 16.85 -0.96 -6.28
CA ALA A 87 17.60 -1.98 -7.00
C ALA A 87 17.38 -3.40 -6.45
N SER A 88 16.78 -3.56 -5.26
CA SER A 88 16.55 -4.88 -4.67
C SER A 88 15.46 -4.90 -3.59
N ARG A 89 14.95 -6.11 -3.29
CA ARG A 89 14.09 -6.34 -2.12
C ARG A 89 14.79 -5.95 -0.81
N ALA A 90 16.09 -6.16 -0.71
CA ALA A 90 16.87 -5.79 0.46
C ALA A 90 16.88 -4.27 0.66
N GLU A 91 17.00 -3.49 -0.41
CA GLU A 91 16.88 -2.02 -0.36
C GLU A 91 15.47 -1.58 0.03
N ALA A 92 14.42 -2.21 -0.51
CA ALA A 92 13.05 -1.91 -0.11
C ALA A 92 12.84 -2.16 1.40
N ILE A 93 13.36 -3.28 1.93
CA ILE A 93 13.36 -3.57 3.37
C ILE A 93 14.16 -2.54 4.16
N ALA A 94 15.31 -2.10 3.64
CA ALA A 94 16.12 -1.08 4.30
C ALA A 94 15.39 0.27 4.39
N TRP A 95 14.61 0.64 3.38
CA TRP A 95 13.73 1.82 3.43
C TRP A 95 12.58 1.64 4.41
N ALA A 96 11.86 0.52 4.36
CA ALA A 96 10.77 0.24 5.31
C ALA A 96 11.23 0.31 6.78
N LYS A 97 12.44 -0.17 7.09
CA LYS A 97 13.03 -0.09 8.44
C LYS A 97 13.33 1.33 8.93
N LYS A 98 13.39 2.32 8.03
CA LYS A 98 13.58 3.74 8.39
C LYS A 98 12.24 4.45 8.68
N CYS A 99 11.10 3.81 8.37
CA CYS A 99 9.79 4.37 8.68
C CYS A 99 9.67 4.60 10.19
N PRO A 100 9.18 5.77 10.65
CA PRO A 100 8.95 6.06 12.06
C PRO A 100 7.68 5.37 12.57
N ALA A 101 7.56 4.06 12.33
CA ALA A 101 6.41 3.25 12.67
C ALA A 101 6.35 2.96 14.18
N SER A 102 5.12 2.89 14.72
CA SER A 102 4.86 2.48 16.11
C SER A 102 5.01 0.97 16.29
N ALA A 103 5.14 0.49 17.53
CA ALA A 103 5.34 -0.93 17.83
C ALA A 103 4.18 -1.86 17.37
N ASN A 104 3.01 -1.30 17.09
CA ASN A 104 1.81 -1.99 16.61
C ASN A 104 1.60 -1.88 15.10
N GLU A 105 2.56 -1.33 14.36
CA GLU A 105 2.45 -1.11 12.92
C GLU A 105 3.33 -2.11 12.15
N ILE A 106 2.77 -2.67 11.08
CA ILE A 106 3.42 -3.62 10.20
C ILE A 106 3.53 -2.99 8.81
N ILE A 107 4.69 -3.13 8.16
CA ILE A 107 4.85 -2.79 6.75
C ILE A 107 5.06 -4.07 5.96
N GLU A 108 4.08 -4.46 5.17
CA GLU A 108 4.22 -5.55 4.20
C GLU A 108 4.91 -5.04 2.94
N ILE A 109 5.93 -5.76 2.47
CA ILE A 109 6.73 -5.36 1.31
C ILE A 109 6.52 -6.37 0.19
N ARG A 110 6.01 -5.90 -0.94
CA ARG A 110 5.74 -6.74 -2.12
C ARG A 110 6.34 -6.13 -3.36
N GLN A 111 7.03 -6.96 -4.15
CA GLN A 111 7.49 -6.55 -5.47
C GLN A 111 6.29 -6.42 -6.42
N VAL A 112 6.28 -5.36 -7.22
CA VAL A 112 5.34 -5.19 -8.33
C VAL A 112 5.82 -6.07 -9.48
N GLN A 113 4.90 -6.80 -10.09
CA GLN A 113 5.20 -7.61 -11.29
C GLN A 113 5.53 -6.69 -12.47
N GLU A 114 6.52 -7.09 -13.25
CA GLU A 114 6.91 -6.46 -14.50
C GLU A 114 6.58 -7.38 -15.69
N MET A 115 6.48 -6.83 -16.91
CA MET A 115 6.14 -7.64 -18.10
C MET A 115 7.12 -8.80 -18.33
N SER A 116 8.38 -8.60 -17.96
CA SER A 116 9.43 -9.62 -18.02
C SER A 116 9.18 -10.83 -17.10
N ASP A 117 8.27 -10.72 -16.12
CA ASP A 117 7.96 -11.80 -15.18
C ASP A 117 6.98 -12.83 -15.78
N PHE A 118 6.38 -12.52 -16.93
CA PHE A 118 5.33 -13.33 -17.56
C PHE A 118 5.80 -14.05 -18.83
N PRO A 119 5.20 -15.19 -19.21
CA PRO A 119 5.48 -15.85 -20.48
C PRO A 119 5.00 -15.02 -21.70
N PRO A 120 5.54 -15.27 -22.90
CA PRO A 120 5.28 -14.43 -24.08
C PRO A 120 3.81 -14.31 -24.50
N ASP A 121 3.01 -15.35 -24.29
CA ASP A 121 1.58 -15.36 -24.58
C ASP A 121 0.80 -14.40 -23.67
N VAL A 122 1.16 -14.34 -22.37
CA VAL A 122 0.60 -13.37 -21.43
C VAL A 122 1.08 -11.95 -21.74
N GLN A 123 2.35 -11.77 -22.10
CA GLN A 123 2.86 -10.46 -22.54
C GLN A 123 2.11 -9.94 -23.77
N ALA A 124 1.84 -10.82 -24.75
CA ALA A 124 1.06 -10.49 -25.94
C ALA A 124 -0.39 -10.12 -25.60
N ALA A 125 -1.01 -10.84 -24.67
CA ALA A 125 -2.36 -10.53 -24.19
C ALA A 125 -2.43 -9.19 -23.44
N ALA A 126 -1.34 -8.79 -22.78
CA ALA A 126 -1.21 -7.53 -22.05
C ALA A 126 -0.59 -6.40 -22.89
N ALA A 127 -0.50 -6.55 -24.22
CA ALA A 127 0.01 -5.50 -25.10
C ALA A 127 -0.76 -4.19 -24.89
N GLY A 128 -0.02 -3.08 -24.70
CA GLY A 128 -0.60 -1.77 -24.40
C GLY A 128 -0.89 -1.50 -22.92
N PHE A 129 -0.58 -2.44 -22.00
CA PHE A 129 -0.75 -2.20 -20.56
C PHE A 129 0.03 -0.97 -20.05
N ASP A 130 1.22 -0.74 -20.58
CA ASP A 130 2.03 0.42 -20.17
C ASP A 130 1.40 1.75 -20.62
N ASP A 131 0.60 1.76 -21.69
CA ASP A 131 -0.12 2.95 -22.16
C ASP A 131 -1.30 3.33 -21.23
N LEU A 132 -1.71 2.42 -20.34
CA LEU A 132 -2.75 2.67 -19.34
C LEU A 132 -2.23 3.46 -18.12
N LYS A 133 -0.90 3.48 -17.93
CA LYS A 133 -0.27 4.18 -16.81
C LYS A 133 -0.16 5.66 -17.17
N LYS A 134 -0.85 6.51 -16.41
CA LYS A 134 -0.79 7.98 -16.56
C LYS A 134 0.54 8.54 -16.13
#